data_AF-A0A4Y2MZ44-F1
#
_entry.id   AF-A0A4Y2MZ44-F1
#
_cell.length_a   1.000
_cell.length_b   1.000
_cell.length_c   1.000
_cell.angle_alpha   90.00
_cell.angle_beta   90.00
_cell.angle_gamma   90.00
#
_symmetry.space_group_name_H-M   'P 1'
#
loop_
_entity.id
_entity.type
_entity.pdbx_description
1 polymer ?
#
loop_
_entity_poly.entity_id
_entity_poly.type
_entity_poly.pdbx_seq_one_letter_code
_entity_poly.pdbx_strand_id
1 'polypeptide(L)'
;MRACLKDDVGVSPAELVYGQCLCLPGEFFRDSAPPSRMLTKIDLVQKLRTFSRNLRLVSSSHDSSDDHSFVHPDLQSESDVFIRRYTIRRPLEQTYQGPYKVIRQKEKFFCIEINGKEATFSIDQLKPAYFLVDPSTPHPSFPDHRSNPVSDSVVARSGRRVRLTTPFQSSS
;
A
#
# COMPACT_ATOMS: atom_id res chain seq x y z
N MET A 1 4.17 13.78 -19.47
CA MET A 1 5.01 14.48 -20.48
C MET A 1 6.44 14.57 -19.96
N ARG A 2 7.47 14.49 -20.82
CA ARG A 2 8.89 14.51 -20.40
C ARG A 2 9.46 15.92 -20.18
N ALA A 3 8.92 16.90 -20.90
CA ALA A 3 9.34 18.31 -20.83
C ALA A 3 8.42 19.18 -19.94
N CYS A 4 7.33 18.62 -19.41
CA CYS A 4 6.49 19.36 -18.47
C CYS A 4 7.20 19.53 -17.13
N LEU A 5 7.08 20.74 -16.58
CA LEU A 5 7.43 21.02 -15.21
C LEU A 5 6.58 20.15 -14.28
N LYS A 6 7.20 19.57 -13.27
CA LYS A 6 6.50 18.88 -12.19
C LYS A 6 6.40 19.88 -11.03
N ASP A 7 5.19 20.27 -10.62
CA ASP A 7 4.99 21.35 -9.63
C ASP A 7 5.60 21.05 -8.25
N ASP A 8 5.76 19.77 -7.91
CA ASP A 8 6.36 19.31 -6.66
C ASP A 8 7.88 19.44 -6.61
N VAL A 9 8.56 19.27 -7.75
CA VAL A 9 10.03 19.34 -7.85
C VAL A 9 10.49 20.64 -8.51
N GLY A 10 9.61 21.34 -9.22
CA GLY A 10 9.93 22.54 -10.00
C GLY A 10 10.90 22.27 -11.15
N VAL A 11 11.04 21.01 -11.59
CA VAL A 11 11.99 20.57 -12.62
C VAL A 11 11.30 19.57 -13.54
N SER A 12 11.64 19.56 -14.84
CA SER A 12 11.09 18.56 -15.77
C SER A 12 11.80 17.19 -15.65
N PRO A 13 11.11 16.06 -15.92
CA PRO A 13 11.76 14.74 -15.94
C PRO A 13 12.96 14.66 -16.88
N ALA A 14 12.93 15.36 -18.01
CA ALA A 14 14.06 15.39 -18.92
C ALA A 14 15.25 16.20 -18.40
N GLU A 15 14.99 17.29 -17.68
CA GLU A 15 16.04 18.09 -17.05
C GLU A 15 16.72 17.32 -15.92
N LEU A 16 15.98 16.54 -15.13
CA LEU A 16 16.57 15.64 -14.12
C LEU A 16 17.45 14.55 -14.75
N VAL A 17 17.08 14.02 -15.92
CA VAL A 17 17.80 12.91 -16.57
C VAL A 17 18.99 13.41 -17.38
N TYR A 18 18.81 14.49 -18.15
CA TYR A 18 19.79 14.97 -19.13
C TYR A 18 20.50 16.26 -18.69
N GLY A 19 20.11 16.86 -17.57
CA GLY A 19 20.67 18.13 -17.08
C GLY A 19 20.22 19.36 -17.86
N GLN A 20 19.31 19.19 -18.83
CA GLN A 20 18.78 20.26 -19.67
C GLN A 20 17.35 19.94 -20.12
N CYS A 21 16.57 20.97 -20.42
CA CYS A 21 15.26 20.81 -21.04
C CYS A 21 15.40 20.18 -22.43
N LEU A 22 14.43 19.33 -22.82
CA LEU A 22 14.38 18.84 -24.21
C LEU A 22 14.04 20.01 -25.13
N CYS A 23 14.82 20.19 -26.19
CA CYS A 23 14.48 21.13 -27.24
C CYS A 23 13.18 20.68 -27.90
N LEU A 24 12.10 21.45 -27.71
CA LEU A 24 10.88 21.21 -28.45
C LEU A 24 11.09 21.64 -29.92
N PRO A 25 10.43 20.98 -30.90
CA PRO A 25 10.48 21.43 -32.28
C PRO A 25 10.03 22.90 -32.37
N GLY A 26 10.96 23.82 -32.65
CA GLY A 26 10.74 25.27 -32.67
C GLY A 26 11.45 26.08 -31.57
N GLU A 27 12.10 25.43 -30.61
CA GLU A 27 12.92 26.10 -29.58
C GLU A 27 14.35 26.31 -30.14
N PHE A 28 14.64 27.51 -30.63
CA PHE A 28 15.97 27.88 -31.12
C PHE A 28 16.95 28.09 -29.95
N PHE A 29 18.20 27.69 -30.17
CA PHE A 29 19.29 27.59 -29.19
C PHE A 29 19.32 28.70 -28.14
N ARG A 30 19.40 28.33 -26.86
CA ARG A 30 19.72 29.27 -25.77
C ARG A 30 21.16 29.73 -25.94
N ASP A 31 21.37 31.04 -25.92
CA ASP A 31 22.71 31.65 -25.92
C ASP A 31 23.53 31.06 -24.77
N SER A 32 24.50 30.21 -25.11
CA SER A 32 25.45 29.72 -24.14
C SER A 32 26.30 30.91 -23.69
N ALA A 33 26.15 31.30 -22.42
CA ALA A 33 27.12 32.14 -21.73
C ALA A 33 28.56 31.68 -22.04
N PRO A 34 29.54 32.59 -22.09
CA PRO A 34 30.91 32.30 -22.52
C PRO A 34 31.51 31.12 -21.73
N PRO A 35 32.53 30.42 -22.28
CA PRO A 35 32.97 29.11 -21.79
C PRO A 35 33.45 29.22 -20.34
N SER A 36 32.54 29.00 -19.40
CA SER A 36 32.82 29.07 -17.98
C SER A 36 33.55 27.80 -17.60
N ARG A 37 34.88 27.90 -17.62
CA ARG A 37 35.87 27.00 -17.00
C ARG A 37 35.66 25.53 -17.34
N MET A 38 36.49 24.98 -18.23
CA MET A 38 36.68 23.54 -18.42
C MET A 38 36.69 22.82 -17.05
N LEU A 39 35.54 22.30 -16.62
CA LEU A 39 35.44 21.54 -15.39
C LEU A 39 36.24 20.27 -15.64
N THR A 40 37.28 20.04 -14.85
CA THR A 40 38.02 18.79 -14.95
C THR A 40 37.05 17.64 -14.70
N LYS A 41 37.23 16.51 -15.38
CA LYS A 41 36.38 15.31 -15.23
C LYS A 41 36.16 14.93 -13.76
N ILE A 42 37.15 15.21 -12.91
CA ILE A 42 37.13 14.96 -11.47
C ILE A 42 36.12 15.87 -10.75
N ASP A 43 36.10 17.17 -11.06
CA ASP A 43 35.17 18.13 -10.47
C ASP A 43 33.71 17.83 -10.86
N LEU A 44 33.47 17.43 -12.11
CA LEU A 44 32.15 17.00 -12.58
C LEU A 44 31.66 15.78 -11.79
N VAL A 45 32.50 14.75 -11.67
CA VAL A 45 32.16 13.53 -10.91
C VAL A 45 31.93 13.83 -9.44
N GLN A 46 32.72 14.73 -8.83
CA GLN A 46 32.51 15.16 -7.44
C GLN A 46 31.18 15.91 -7.26
N LYS A 47 30.84 16.81 -8.17
CA LYS A 47 29.54 17.51 -8.16
C LYS A 47 28.36 16.55 -8.31
N LEU A 48 28.43 15.60 -9.24
CA LEU A 48 27.39 14.58 -9.42
C LEU A 48 27.22 13.70 -8.18
N ARG A 49 28.31 13.24 -7.56
CA ARG A 49 28.26 12.44 -6.33
C ARG A 49 27.65 13.21 -5.16
N THR A 50 27.95 14.50 -5.05
CA THR A 50 27.36 15.35 -4.02
C THR A 50 25.88 15.58 -4.29
N PHE A 51 25.50 15.85 -5.54
CA PHE A 51 24.10 16.00 -5.94
C PHE A 51 23.30 14.72 -5.70
N SER A 52 23.81 13.56 -6.13
CA SER A 52 23.15 12.26 -5.94
C SER A 52 22.98 11.89 -4.47
N ARG A 53 23.93 12.29 -3.59
CA ARG A 53 23.80 12.11 -2.13
C ARG A 53 22.73 13.02 -1.52
N ASN A 54 22.51 14.18 -2.12
CA ASN A 54 21.51 15.15 -1.69
C ASN A 54 20.11 14.89 -2.28
N LEU A 55 19.98 13.95 -3.22
CA LEU A 55 18.68 13.44 -3.67
C LEU A 55 18.02 12.70 -2.51
N ARG A 56 17.19 13.42 -1.76
CA ARG A 56 16.22 12.81 -0.84
C ARG A 56 15.05 12.31 -1.66
N LEU A 57 14.41 11.23 -1.20
CA LEU A 57 13.09 10.87 -1.67
C LEU A 57 12.18 12.08 -1.42
N VAL A 58 11.81 12.77 -2.50
CA VAL A 58 10.84 13.86 -2.43
C VAL A 58 9.49 13.19 -2.25
N SER A 59 8.84 13.49 -1.12
CA SER A 59 7.42 13.18 -0.92
C SER A 59 6.68 13.76 -2.11
N SER A 60 6.17 12.91 -2.98
CA SER A 60 5.41 13.37 -4.12
C SER A 60 4.16 14.08 -3.58
N SER A 61 3.60 15.04 -4.31
CA SER A 61 2.34 15.67 -3.92
C SER A 61 1.17 14.68 -3.73
N HIS A 62 1.33 13.43 -4.17
CA HIS A 62 0.37 12.34 -3.98
C HIS A 62 0.63 11.51 -2.71
N ASP A 63 1.73 11.72 -2.01
CA ASP A 63 1.93 11.21 -0.65
C ASP A 63 1.17 12.12 0.33
N SER A 64 -0.15 12.25 0.12
CA SER A 64 -1.01 12.91 1.09
C SER A 64 -0.95 12.08 2.36
N SER A 65 -0.58 12.73 3.47
CA SER A 65 -0.51 12.19 4.83
C SER A 65 -1.83 11.58 5.35
N ASP A 66 -2.91 11.69 4.57
CA ASP A 66 -4.26 11.19 4.83
C ASP A 66 -4.61 9.91 4.05
N ASP A 67 -3.67 9.32 3.30
CA ASP A 67 -3.92 8.02 2.65
C ASP A 67 -3.77 6.89 3.68
N HIS A 68 -4.68 6.87 4.66
CA HIS A 68 -4.82 5.79 5.60
C HIS A 68 -5.35 4.57 4.85
N SER A 69 -4.43 3.80 4.27
CA SER A 69 -4.75 2.46 3.77
C SER A 69 -5.44 1.69 4.89
N PHE A 70 -6.69 1.27 4.66
CA PHE A 70 -7.44 0.54 5.66
C PHE A 70 -6.73 -0.78 5.98
N VAL A 71 -6.27 -0.89 7.22
CA VAL A 71 -5.63 -2.09 7.77
C VAL A 71 -6.53 -2.64 8.85
N HIS A 72 -6.84 -3.94 8.79
CA HIS A 72 -7.57 -4.60 9.86
C HIS A 72 -6.73 -4.61 11.15
N PRO A 73 -7.26 -4.14 12.30
CA PRO A 73 -6.52 -4.10 13.56
C PRO A 73 -6.12 -5.50 14.03
N ASP A 74 -6.98 -6.49 13.79
CA ASP A 74 -6.78 -7.87 14.21
C ASP A 74 -5.62 -8.54 13.47
N LEU A 75 -5.18 -8.02 12.32
CA LEU A 75 -4.07 -8.58 11.56
C LEU A 75 -2.76 -8.60 12.37
N GLN A 76 -2.64 -7.75 13.41
CA GLN A 76 -1.49 -7.77 14.31
C GLN A 76 -1.59 -8.78 15.45
N SER A 77 -2.79 -9.27 15.74
CA SER A 77 -3.03 -10.22 16.82
C SER A 77 -3.26 -11.64 16.32
N GLU A 78 -3.69 -11.82 15.08
CA GLU A 78 -4.03 -13.13 14.52
C GLU A 78 -2.78 -13.98 14.22
N SER A 79 -2.86 -15.26 14.55
CA SER A 79 -1.81 -16.26 14.24
C SER A 79 -1.80 -16.67 12.77
N ASP A 80 -2.96 -16.59 12.11
CA ASP A 80 -3.17 -17.08 10.77
C ASP A 80 -3.80 -16.01 9.87
N VAL A 81 -3.34 -15.98 8.62
CA VAL A 81 -3.77 -14.97 7.65
C VAL A 81 -4.03 -15.59 6.28
N PHE A 82 -5.01 -15.06 5.59
CA PHE A 82 -5.29 -15.34 4.19
C PHE A 82 -4.47 -14.42 3.28
N ILE A 83 -3.94 -14.98 2.18
CA ILE A 83 -3.05 -14.26 1.24
C ILE A 83 -3.75 -14.08 -0.11
N ARG A 84 -3.76 -12.85 -0.63
CA ARG A 84 -4.32 -12.51 -1.94
C ARG A 84 -3.39 -12.96 -3.09
N ARG A 85 -3.93 -13.68 -4.10
CA ARG A 85 -3.21 -13.94 -5.36
C ARG A 85 -3.32 -12.75 -6.32
N TYR A 86 -2.20 -12.22 -6.82
CA TYR A 86 -2.20 -11.13 -7.84
C TYR A 86 -2.12 -11.63 -9.28
N THR A 87 -2.23 -12.94 -9.50
CA THR A 87 -2.19 -13.54 -10.85
C THR A 87 -3.54 -13.44 -11.54
N ILE A 88 -3.55 -13.47 -12.87
CA ILE A 88 -4.78 -13.64 -13.67
C ILE A 88 -5.43 -14.95 -13.23
N ARG A 89 -6.71 -14.88 -12.86
CA ARG A 89 -7.46 -16.00 -12.31
C ARG A 89 -8.45 -16.53 -13.31
N ARG A 90 -8.76 -17.82 -13.18
CA ARG A 90 -9.87 -18.41 -13.92
C ARG A 90 -11.20 -17.95 -13.33
N PRO A 91 -12.30 -17.97 -14.10
CA PRO A 91 -13.63 -17.78 -13.54
C PRO A 91 -13.85 -18.71 -12.35
N LEU A 92 -14.44 -18.17 -11.27
CA LEU A 92 -14.75 -18.87 -10.02
C LEU A 92 -13.54 -19.35 -9.18
N GLU A 93 -12.32 -18.92 -9.48
CA GLU A 93 -11.15 -19.21 -8.65
C GLU A 93 -11.07 -18.29 -7.43
N GLN A 94 -10.75 -18.86 -6.26
CA GLN A 94 -10.70 -18.12 -5.01
C GLN A 94 -9.62 -17.04 -5.02
N THR A 95 -10.00 -15.84 -4.58
CA THR A 95 -9.13 -14.65 -4.54
C THR A 95 -7.98 -14.77 -3.55
N TYR A 96 -8.29 -15.40 -2.42
CA TYR A 96 -7.38 -15.57 -1.30
C TYR A 96 -7.06 -17.04 -1.16
N GLN A 97 -5.83 -17.35 -0.80
CA GLN A 97 -5.44 -18.69 -0.41
C GLN A 97 -5.36 -18.78 1.09
N GLY A 98 -5.78 -19.94 1.59
CA GLY A 98 -5.48 -20.58 2.88
C GLY A 98 -5.27 -19.72 4.12
N PRO A 99 -5.68 -20.18 5.30
CA PRO A 99 -5.03 -19.68 6.51
C PRO A 99 -3.57 -20.16 6.50
N TYR A 100 -2.65 -19.20 6.51
CA TYR A 100 -1.23 -19.47 6.64
C TYR A 100 -0.70 -18.89 7.93
N LYS A 101 0.19 -19.63 8.58
CA LYS A 101 0.77 -19.24 9.86
C LYS A 101 1.74 -18.08 9.69
N VAL A 102 1.53 -17.03 10.46
CA VAL A 102 2.46 -15.90 10.56
C VAL A 102 3.64 -16.32 11.44
N ILE A 103 4.86 -16.24 10.90
CA ILE A 103 6.10 -16.52 11.63
C ILE A 103 6.58 -15.25 12.32
N ARG A 104 6.60 -14.14 11.58
CA ARG A 104 7.09 -12.83 12.05
C ARG A 104 6.27 -11.71 11.47
N GLN A 105 6.01 -10.71 12.29
CA GLN A 105 5.32 -9.49 11.88
C GLN A 105 6.26 -8.27 11.94
N LYS A 106 6.12 -7.38 10.96
CA LYS A 106 6.67 -6.02 10.94
C LYS A 106 5.54 -5.03 10.62
N GLU A 107 5.82 -3.74 10.72
CA GLU A 107 4.85 -2.66 10.49
C GLU A 107 4.12 -2.77 9.13
N LYS A 108 4.87 -2.99 8.04
CA LYS A 108 4.32 -3.06 6.66
C LYS A 108 4.39 -4.43 6.02
N PHE A 109 5.08 -5.38 6.65
CA PHE A 109 5.41 -6.68 6.05
C PHE A 109 5.27 -7.83 7.04
N PHE A 110 4.82 -8.99 6.56
CA PHE A 110 4.67 -10.21 7.34
C PHE A 110 5.49 -11.33 6.69
N CYS A 111 6.18 -12.10 7.50
CA CYS A 111 6.82 -13.35 7.09
C CYS A 111 5.87 -14.50 7.44
N ILE A 112 5.45 -15.23 6.41
CA ILE A 112 4.40 -16.25 6.49
C ILE A 112 4.97 -17.57 6.00
N GLU A 113 4.62 -18.66 6.67
CA GLU A 113 4.99 -20.01 6.25
C GLU A 113 4.04 -20.53 5.18
N ILE A 114 4.56 -20.80 3.98
CA ILE A 114 3.82 -21.42 2.89
C ILE A 114 4.56 -22.69 2.47
N ASN A 115 3.92 -23.85 2.67
CA ASN A 115 4.47 -25.16 2.29
C ASN A 115 5.88 -25.41 2.88
N GLY A 116 6.12 -25.01 4.13
CA GLY A 116 7.40 -25.14 4.83
C GLY A 116 8.48 -24.16 4.37
N LYS A 117 8.12 -23.13 3.60
CA LYS A 117 9.02 -22.05 3.19
C LYS A 117 8.53 -20.71 3.73
N GLU A 118 9.46 -19.88 4.17
CA GLU A 118 9.15 -18.51 4.57
C GLU A 118 9.02 -17.60 3.35
N ALA A 119 7.93 -16.85 3.29
CA ALA A 119 7.70 -15.84 2.26
C ALA A 119 7.24 -14.53 2.89
N THR A 120 7.69 -13.41 2.30
CA THR A 120 7.38 -12.06 2.81
C THR A 120 6.26 -11.43 1.99
N PHE A 121 5.23 -10.91 2.67
CA PHE A 121 4.08 -10.26 2.06
C PHE A 121 3.88 -8.87 2.66
N SER A 122 3.38 -7.93 1.85
CA SER A 122 2.95 -6.63 2.39
C SER A 122 1.58 -6.75 3.03
N ILE A 123 1.29 -5.83 3.95
CA ILE A 123 0.03 -5.79 4.70
C ILE A 123 -1.21 -5.74 3.79
N ASP A 124 -1.10 -5.09 2.63
CA ASP A 124 -2.20 -4.93 1.66
C ASP A 124 -2.65 -6.24 1.00
N GLN A 125 -1.83 -7.29 1.09
CA GLN A 125 -2.10 -8.59 0.47
C GLN A 125 -2.77 -9.56 1.44
N LEU A 126 -2.97 -9.15 2.70
CA LEU A 126 -3.33 -10.03 3.79
C LEU A 126 -4.73 -9.74 4.31
N LYS A 127 -5.37 -10.78 4.86
CA LYS A 127 -6.62 -10.68 5.58
C LYS A 127 -6.56 -11.60 6.81
N PRO A 128 -7.01 -11.17 7.99
CA PRO A 128 -7.04 -12.04 9.18
C PRO A 128 -7.88 -13.30 8.93
N ALA A 129 -7.45 -14.44 9.48
CA ALA A 129 -8.21 -15.69 9.44
C ALA A 129 -8.86 -15.94 10.80
N TYR A 130 -10.19 -15.95 10.82
CA TYR A 130 -10.96 -16.23 12.04
C TYR A 130 -11.36 -17.71 12.09
N PHE A 131 -11.09 -18.36 13.21
CA PHE A 131 -11.55 -19.72 13.48
C PHE A 131 -12.67 -19.69 14.54
N LEU A 132 -13.68 -20.55 14.37
CA LEU A 132 -14.69 -20.77 15.39
C LEU A 132 -14.06 -21.58 16.53
N VAL A 133 -13.95 -20.98 17.71
CA VAL A 133 -13.57 -21.68 18.93
C VAL A 133 -14.77 -22.48 19.40
N ASP A 134 -14.61 -23.80 19.51
CA ASP A 134 -15.63 -24.69 20.09
C ASP A 134 -15.72 -24.40 21.61
N PRO A 135 -16.92 -24.33 22.22
CA PRO A 135 -17.07 -23.87 23.60
C PRO A 135 -16.53 -24.84 24.68
N SER A 136 -15.86 -25.92 24.29
CA SER A 136 -15.32 -26.95 25.20
C SER A 136 -13.86 -26.71 25.64
N THR A 137 -13.16 -25.69 25.12
CA THR A 137 -11.79 -25.35 25.57
C THR A 137 -11.81 -24.29 26.67
N PRO A 138 -11.28 -24.57 27.88
CA PRO A 138 -11.24 -23.57 28.95
C PRO A 138 -10.04 -22.60 28.81
N HIS A 139 -10.35 -21.30 28.86
CA HIS A 139 -9.50 -20.09 29.08
C HIS A 139 -8.98 -19.26 27.88
N PRO A 140 -8.68 -17.96 28.09
CA PRO A 140 -9.23 -16.96 29.02
C PRO A 140 -10.12 -15.94 28.29
N SER A 141 -10.97 -15.26 29.05
CA SER A 141 -11.94 -14.25 28.58
C SER A 141 -11.32 -13.18 27.67
N PHE A 142 -11.70 -13.18 26.39
CA PHE A 142 -11.66 -11.97 25.56
C PHE A 142 -12.78 -11.04 26.03
N PRO A 143 -12.56 -9.71 26.14
CA PRO A 143 -13.63 -8.79 26.45
C PRO A 143 -14.64 -8.80 25.30
N ASP A 144 -15.85 -9.28 25.61
CA ASP A 144 -17.02 -9.14 24.76
C ASP A 144 -17.27 -7.66 24.45
N HIS A 145 -16.86 -7.20 23.27
CA HIS A 145 -17.34 -5.93 22.72
C HIS A 145 -18.73 -6.05 22.09
N ARG A 146 -19.42 -7.18 22.30
CA ARG A 146 -20.78 -7.43 21.81
C ARG A 146 -21.84 -6.91 22.77
N SER A 147 -21.79 -5.63 23.09
CA SER A 147 -22.91 -4.91 23.70
C SER A 147 -23.16 -3.60 22.97
N ASN A 148 -23.52 -3.68 21.69
CA ASN A 148 -24.35 -2.65 21.08
C ASN A 148 -25.77 -3.20 20.99
N PRO A 149 -26.78 -2.61 21.67
CA PRO A 149 -28.16 -3.00 21.48
C PRO A 149 -28.53 -2.74 20.02
N VAL A 150 -28.95 -3.79 19.32
CA VAL A 150 -29.40 -3.74 17.93
C VAL A 150 -30.65 -2.85 17.89
N SER A 151 -30.49 -1.60 17.46
CA SER A 151 -31.62 -0.77 17.06
C SER A 151 -32.00 -1.20 15.65
N ASP A 152 -33.07 -1.99 15.58
CA ASP A 152 -33.57 -2.65 14.39
C ASP A 152 -34.16 -1.64 13.39
N SER A 153 -33.28 -0.89 12.71
CA SER A 153 -33.56 -0.20 11.46
C SER A 153 -32.31 0.43 10.85
N VAL A 154 -31.92 -0.03 9.67
CA VAL A 154 -30.91 0.66 8.85
C VAL A 154 -31.64 1.55 7.84
N VAL A 155 -31.29 2.84 7.81
CA VAL A 155 -31.79 3.81 6.84
C VAL A 155 -30.77 3.91 5.71
N ALA A 156 -31.15 3.54 4.50
CA ALA A 156 -30.31 3.72 3.31
C ALA A 156 -30.11 5.22 3.02
N ARG A 157 -29.07 5.59 2.28
CA ARG A 157 -28.75 7.00 1.93
C ARG A 157 -29.89 7.77 1.25
N SER A 158 -30.91 7.08 0.73
CA SER A 158 -32.15 7.68 0.19
C SER A 158 -33.29 7.85 1.21
N GLY A 159 -33.05 7.61 2.50
CA GLY A 159 -34.07 7.67 3.56
C GLY A 159 -34.93 6.41 3.72
N ARG A 160 -34.67 5.34 2.96
CA ARG A 160 -35.49 4.11 3.02
C ARG A 160 -35.09 3.25 4.23
N ARG A 161 -36.04 3.01 5.13
CA ARG A 161 -35.88 2.13 6.30
C ARG A 161 -36.01 0.67 5.86
N VAL A 162 -34.96 -0.14 6.05
CA VAL A 162 -34.94 -1.55 5.68
C VAL A 162 -34.86 -2.41 6.95
N ARG A 163 -35.73 -3.41 7.05
CA ARG A 163 -35.71 -4.44 8.10
C ARG A 163 -34.98 -5.66 7.56
N LEU A 164 -33.89 -6.05 8.20
CA LEU A 164 -33.17 -7.28 7.84
C LEU A 164 -33.83 -8.44 8.58
N THR A 165 -34.59 -9.27 7.86
CA THR A 165 -35.15 -10.50 8.41
C THR A 165 -34.05 -11.51 8.63
N THR A 166 -33.90 -11.99 9.87
CA THR A 166 -33.00 -13.09 10.22
C THR A 166 -33.54 -14.42 9.69
N PRO A 167 -32.67 -15.34 9.22
CA PRO A 167 -33.10 -16.66 8.76
C PRO A 167 -33.55 -17.54 9.94
N PHE A 168 -34.57 -18.36 9.66
CA PHE A 168 -35.21 -19.29 10.58
C PHE A 168 -34.24 -20.41 11.00
N GLN A 169 -34.04 -20.62 12.30
CA GLN A 169 -33.33 -21.79 12.81
C GLN A 169 -34.35 -22.92 13.09
N SER A 170 -34.24 -24.03 12.37
CA SER A 170 -34.93 -25.28 12.72
C SER A 170 -34.05 -26.10 13.66
N SER A 171 -34.56 -26.41 14.85
CA SER A 171 -33.97 -27.40 15.76
C SER A 171 -34.38 -28.82 15.35
N SER A 172 -33.43 -29.75 15.39
CA SER A 172 -33.66 -31.19 15.49
C SER A 172 -32.52 -31.80 16.30
#